data_AF-A0A7Y2ABF3-F1
#
_entry.id   AF-A0A7Y2ABF3-F1
#
_cell.length_a   1.000
_cell.length_b   1.000
_cell.length_c   1.000
_cell.angle_alpha   90.00
_cell.angle_beta   90.00
_cell.angle_gamma   90.00
#
_symmetry.space_group_name_H-M   'P 1'
#
loop_
_entity.id
_entity.type
_entity.pdbx_description
1 polymer ?
#
loop_
_entity_poly.entity_id
_entity_poly.type
_entity_poly.pdbx_seq_one_letter_code
_entity_poly.pdbx_strand_id
1 'polypeptide(L)'
;MLIALILLGGFRDIVFVNINEQIGFNDGLVDSNRVLNSFSFLKSYSSAELLNLKWILTVLFALTFFLLSFISFKVILLDSQGARWISILYVVGVITAGITFVGGRILGDPLTGYTLSRVIMGALQSPFPLMLMIPARMLAVR
;
A
#
# COMPACT_ATOMS: atom_id res chain seq x y z
N MET A 1 1.33 -16.22 9.79
CA MET A 1 0.62 -14.99 9.37
C MET A 1 1.56 -13.78 9.29
N LEU A 2 2.31 -13.47 10.34
CA LEU A 2 3.27 -12.36 10.35
C LEU A 2 4.37 -12.49 9.28
N ILE A 3 4.95 -13.69 9.12
CA ILE A 3 5.91 -13.98 8.04
C ILE A 3 5.29 -13.74 6.66
N ALA A 4 4.05 -14.17 6.44
CA ALA A 4 3.36 -13.96 5.16
C ALA A 4 3.17 -12.47 4.84
N LEU A 5 2.84 -11.65 5.85
CA LEU A 5 2.74 -10.19 5.70
C LEU A 5 4.08 -9.53 5.39
N ILE A 6 5.16 -9.99 6.02
CA ILE A 6 6.51 -9.49 5.76
C ILE A 6 6.94 -9.83 4.32
N LEU A 7 6.77 -11.09 3.91
CA LEU A 7 7.09 -11.54 2.56
C LEU A 7 6.25 -10.81 1.50
N LEU A 8 4.95 -10.63 1.77
CA LEU A 8 4.07 -9.87 0.89
C LEU A 8 4.50 -8.41 0.79
N GLY A 9 4.94 -7.79 1.90
CA GLY A 9 5.47 -6.43 1.91
C GLY A 9 6.74 -6.29 1.07
N GLY A 10 7.69 -7.20 1.24
CA GLY A 10 8.91 -7.24 0.42
C GLY A 10 8.60 -7.44 -1.07
N PHE A 11 7.70 -8.37 -1.39
CA PHE A 11 7.25 -8.60 -2.77
C PHE A 11 6.59 -7.34 -3.37
N ARG A 12 5.69 -6.70 -2.61
CA ARG A 12 5.03 -5.45 -2.97
C ARG A 12 6.06 -4.37 -3.32
N ASP A 13 7.06 -4.17 -2.48
CA ASP A 13 8.09 -3.15 -2.73
C ASP A 13 8.91 -3.45 -3.99
N ILE A 14 9.31 -4.71 -4.21
CA ILE A 14 10.00 -5.12 -5.44
C ILE A 14 9.15 -4.77 -6.68
N VAL A 15 7.86 -5.09 -6.67
CA VAL A 15 6.94 -4.77 -7.78
C VAL A 15 6.88 -3.26 -8.02
N PHE A 16 6.64 -2.46 -6.98
CA PHE A 16 6.49 -1.01 -7.12
C PHE A 16 7.79 -0.29 -7.50
N VAL A 17 8.95 -0.79 -7.08
CA VAL A 17 10.27 -0.28 -7.51
C VAL A 17 10.45 -0.51 -9.00
N ASN A 18 10.21 -1.73 -9.49
CA ASN A 18 10.36 -2.04 -10.92
C ASN A 18 9.41 -1.22 -11.81
N ILE A 19 8.18 -0.98 -11.37
CA ILE A 19 7.25 -0.10 -12.10
C ILE A 19 7.76 1.35 -12.12
N ASN A 20 8.30 1.85 -11.00
CA ASN A 20 8.86 3.21 -10.94
C ASN A 20 10.07 3.38 -11.83
N GLU A 21 10.98 2.41 -11.85
CA GLU A 21 12.16 2.44 -12.72
C GLU A 21 11.75 2.48 -14.19
N GLN A 22 10.74 1.68 -14.58
CA GLN A 22 10.24 1.72 -15.97
C GLN A 22 9.58 3.06 -16.32
N ILE A 23 8.79 3.66 -15.41
CA ILE A 23 8.21 4.99 -15.63
C ILE A 23 9.34 6.03 -15.78
N GLY A 24 10.33 6.01 -14.88
CA GLY A 24 11.48 6.92 -14.95
C GLY A 24 12.28 6.78 -16.23
N PHE A 25 12.44 5.55 -16.74
CA PHE A 25 13.07 5.31 -18.04
C PHE A 25 12.22 5.83 -19.20
N ASN A 26 10.92 5.54 -19.22
CA ASN A 26 10.00 6.02 -20.28
C ASN A 26 9.89 7.55 -20.33
N ASP A 27 9.97 8.21 -19.17
CA ASP A 27 9.88 9.67 -19.04
C ASP A 27 11.25 10.37 -19.25
N GLY A 28 12.32 9.61 -19.56
CA GLY A 28 13.66 10.16 -19.80
C GLY A 28 14.36 10.68 -18.54
N LEU A 29 13.93 10.27 -17.34
CA LEU A 29 14.50 10.66 -16.05
C LEU A 29 15.72 9.80 -15.66
N VAL A 30 15.91 8.64 -16.32
CA VAL A 30 17.00 7.71 -16.04
C VAL A 30 17.59 7.19 -17.35
N ASP A 31 18.92 7.24 -17.50
CA ASP A 31 19.62 6.88 -18.75
C ASP A 31 19.66 5.38 -19.05
N SER A 32 19.37 4.54 -18.06
CA SER A 32 19.46 3.08 -18.17
C SER A 32 18.26 2.40 -17.55
N ASN A 33 17.75 1.38 -18.24
CA ASN A 33 16.66 0.58 -17.74
C ASN A 33 17.18 -0.39 -16.67
N ARG A 34 16.75 -0.19 -15.42
CA ARG A 34 17.15 -1.00 -14.24
C ARG A 34 16.10 -2.04 -13.83
N VAL A 35 15.09 -2.27 -14.66
CA VAL A 35 14.03 -3.25 -14.39
C VAL A 35 14.62 -4.66 -14.39
N LEU A 36 14.32 -5.43 -13.34
CA LEU A 36 14.71 -6.82 -13.21
C LEU A 36 14.17 -7.67 -14.37
N ASN A 37 14.94 -8.68 -14.79
CA ASN A 37 14.55 -9.53 -15.93
C ASN A 37 13.19 -10.23 -15.75
N SER A 38 12.84 -10.61 -14.52
CA SER A 38 11.52 -11.18 -14.18
C SER A 38 10.35 -10.21 -14.42
N PHE A 39 10.64 -8.92 -14.54
CA PHE A 39 9.68 -7.84 -14.82
C PHE A 39 9.87 -7.26 -16.23
N SER A 40 10.55 -7.98 -17.13
CA SER A 40 10.76 -7.55 -18.52
C SER A 40 9.47 -7.24 -19.27
N PHE A 41 8.33 -7.85 -18.90
CA PHE A 41 7.02 -7.52 -19.45
C PHE A 41 6.61 -6.06 -19.22
N LEU A 42 7.11 -5.38 -18.18
CA LEU A 42 6.81 -3.96 -17.95
C LEU A 42 7.37 -3.06 -19.05
N LYS A 43 8.40 -3.51 -19.78
CA LYS A 43 9.08 -2.72 -20.82
C LYS A 43 8.21 -2.43 -22.03
N SER A 44 7.13 -3.18 -22.25
CA SER A 44 6.18 -2.95 -23.34
C SER A 44 5.09 -1.92 -23.00
N TYR A 45 5.00 -1.46 -21.76
CA TYR A 45 3.95 -0.56 -21.30
C TYR A 45 4.44 0.90 -21.33
N SER A 46 3.56 1.81 -21.74
CA SER A 46 3.74 3.25 -21.64
C SER A 46 3.66 3.75 -20.19
N SER A 47 4.15 4.97 -19.92
CA SER A 47 4.09 5.58 -18.58
C SER A 47 2.65 5.68 -18.05
N ALA A 48 1.68 5.99 -18.90
CA ALA A 48 0.27 6.06 -18.52
C ALA A 48 -0.29 4.69 -18.11
N GLU A 49 0.03 3.63 -18.87
CA GLU A 49 -0.41 2.28 -18.53
C GLU A 49 0.26 1.77 -17.26
N LEU A 50 1.54 2.08 -17.05
CA LEU A 50 2.27 1.75 -15.83
C LEU A 50 1.71 2.47 -14.60
N LEU A 51 1.31 3.74 -14.74
CA LEU A 51 0.62 4.48 -13.69
C LEU A 51 -0.72 3.84 -13.34
N ASN A 52 -1.52 3.44 -14.34
CA ASN A 52 -2.79 2.74 -14.12
C ASN A 52 -2.57 1.39 -13.43
N LEU A 53 -1.59 0.60 -13.88
CA LEU A 53 -1.20 -0.65 -13.23
C LEU A 53 -0.83 -0.42 -11.77
N LYS A 54 -0.08 0.65 -11.48
CA LYS A 54 0.29 1.06 -10.12
C LYS A 54 -0.93 1.30 -9.24
N TRP A 55 -1.94 2.01 -9.74
CA TRP A 55 -3.17 2.27 -9.00
C TRP A 55 -3.96 0.98 -8.72
N ILE A 56 -4.08 0.11 -9.72
CA ILE A 56 -4.73 -1.20 -9.56
C ILE A 56 -4.01 -2.03 -8.50
N LEU A 57 -2.68 -2.13 -8.59
CA LEU A 57 -1.87 -2.87 -7.62
C LEU A 57 -1.96 -2.26 -6.21
N THR A 58 -2.05 -0.93 -6.10
CA THR A 58 -2.24 -0.24 -4.81
C THR A 58 -3.54 -0.72 -4.13
N VAL A 59 -4.64 -0.80 -4.88
CA VAL A 59 -5.91 -1.31 -4.37
C VAL A 59 -5.82 -2.81 -4.02
N LEU A 60 -5.22 -3.62 -4.90
CA LEU A 60 -5.07 -5.07 -4.69
C LEU A 60 -4.22 -5.40 -3.46
N PHE A 61 -3.07 -4.73 -3.29
CA PHE A 61 -2.24 -4.92 -2.10
C PHE A 61 -2.97 -4.42 -0.84
N ALA A 62 -3.64 -3.26 -0.89
CA ALA A 62 -4.37 -2.75 0.27
C ALA A 62 -5.48 -3.73 0.71
N LEU A 63 -6.22 -4.29 -0.24
CA LEU A 63 -7.25 -5.30 0.03
C LEU A 63 -6.63 -6.58 0.59
N THR A 64 -5.50 -7.03 0.03
CA THR A 64 -4.82 -8.25 0.50
C THR A 64 -4.32 -8.08 1.94
N PHE A 65 -3.65 -6.96 2.24
CA PHE A 65 -3.20 -6.63 3.59
C PHE A 65 -4.37 -6.48 4.57
N PHE A 66 -5.48 -5.86 4.15
CA PHE A 66 -6.71 -5.77 4.93
C PHE A 66 -7.24 -7.17 5.28
N LEU A 67 -7.43 -8.04 4.29
CA LEU A 67 -7.97 -9.38 4.49
C LEU A 67 -7.08 -10.21 5.42
N LEU A 68 -5.77 -10.19 5.21
CA LEU A 68 -4.83 -10.88 6.10
C LEU A 68 -4.88 -10.33 7.53
N SER A 69 -4.96 -9.00 7.68
CA SER A 69 -5.08 -8.37 8.99
C SER A 69 -6.40 -8.70 9.69
N PHE A 70 -7.50 -8.70 8.93
CA PHE A 70 -8.83 -9.06 9.41
C PHE A 70 -8.91 -10.52 9.83
N ILE A 71 -8.40 -11.44 9.01
CA ILE A 71 -8.32 -12.88 9.32
C ILE A 71 -7.45 -13.11 10.56
N SER A 72 -6.36 -12.35 10.72
CA SER A 72 -5.51 -12.43 11.91
C SER A 72 -6.31 -12.16 13.19
N PHE A 73 -7.10 -11.09 13.22
CA PHE A 73 -7.95 -10.81 14.39
C PHE A 73 -9.11 -11.78 14.54
N LYS A 74 -9.83 -12.09 13.46
CA LYS A 74 -11.08 -12.86 13.52
C LYS A 74 -10.84 -14.35 13.78
N VAL A 75 -9.82 -14.94 13.16
CA VAL A 75 -9.61 -16.40 13.15
C VAL A 75 -8.45 -16.81 14.05
N ILE A 76 -7.35 -16.06 14.06
CA ILE A 76 -6.14 -16.44 14.82
C ILE A 76 -6.24 -15.96 16.27
N LEU A 77 -6.55 -14.68 16.47
CA LEU A 77 -6.66 -14.07 17.80
C LEU A 77 -8.06 -14.22 18.42
N LEU A 78 -9.04 -14.67 17.65
CA LEU A 78 -10.45 -14.81 18.05
C LEU A 78 -11.03 -13.51 18.67
N ASP A 79 -10.52 -12.34 18.27
CA ASP A 79 -10.90 -11.02 18.77
C ASP A 79 -11.78 -10.30 17.74
N SER A 80 -13.10 -10.50 17.85
CA SER A 80 -14.08 -9.88 16.96
C SER A 80 -14.11 -8.36 17.05
N GLN A 81 -13.79 -7.80 18.22
CA GLN A 81 -13.65 -6.35 18.38
C GLN A 81 -12.39 -5.84 17.67
N GLY A 82 -11.26 -6.54 17.81
CA GLY A 82 -10.05 -6.26 17.05
C GLY A 82 -10.29 -6.30 15.53
N ALA A 83 -11.05 -7.28 15.05
CA ALA A 83 -11.44 -7.39 13.63
C ALA A 83 -12.32 -6.22 13.17
N ARG A 84 -13.20 -5.71 14.04
CA ARG A 84 -13.97 -4.49 13.77
C ARG A 84 -13.06 -3.26 13.70
N TRP A 85 -12.17 -3.09 14.66
CA TRP A 85 -11.27 -1.93 14.72
C TRP A 85 -10.27 -1.89 13.57
N ILE A 86 -9.70 -3.03 13.17
CA ILE A 86 -8.83 -3.06 11.99
C ILE A 86 -9.61 -2.68 10.72
N SER A 87 -10.88 -3.07 10.60
CA SER A 87 -11.73 -2.66 9.48
C SER A 87 -11.96 -1.15 9.46
N ILE A 88 -12.25 -0.56 10.61
CA ILE A 88 -12.38 0.90 10.76
C ILE A 88 -11.07 1.60 10.39
N LEU A 89 -9.93 1.11 10.86
CA LEU A 89 -8.62 1.67 10.56
C LEU A 89 -8.33 1.71 9.06
N TYR A 90 -8.63 0.63 8.32
CA TYR A 90 -8.44 0.62 6.86
C TYR A 90 -9.38 1.58 6.15
N VAL A 91 -10.66 1.62 6.53
CA VAL A 91 -11.64 2.56 5.93
C VAL A 91 -11.22 4.00 6.16
N VAL A 92 -10.89 4.37 7.41
CA VAL A 92 -10.44 5.72 7.75
C VAL A 92 -9.15 6.06 7.04
N GLY A 93 -8.18 5.14 6.99
CA GLY A 93 -6.92 5.35 6.30
C GLY A 93 -7.10 5.59 4.80
N VAL A 94 -7.93 4.81 4.11
CA VAL A 94 -8.24 5.00 2.69
C VAL A 94 -8.94 6.34 2.44
N ILE A 95 -9.93 6.70 3.28
CA ILE A 95 -10.61 7.99 3.17
C ILE A 95 -9.60 9.14 3.36
N THR A 96 -8.73 9.04 4.36
CA THR A 96 -7.71 10.05 4.64
C THR A 96 -6.70 10.17 3.50
N ALA A 97 -6.30 9.05 2.90
CA ALA A 97 -5.45 9.05 1.71
C ALA A 97 -6.14 9.70 0.49
N GLY A 98 -7.45 9.49 0.33
CA GLY A 98 -8.25 10.16 -0.71
C GLY A 98 -8.37 11.66 -0.47
N ILE A 99 -8.66 12.07 0.77
CA ILE A 99 -8.77 13.49 1.16
C ILE A 99 -7.44 14.20 0.96
N THR A 100 -6.31 13.61 1.36
CA THR A 100 -5.00 14.24 1.16
C THR A 100 -4.64 14.38 -0.31
N PHE A 101 -4.95 13.36 -1.13
CA PHE A 101 -4.73 13.42 -2.58
C PHE A 101 -5.56 14.51 -3.27
N VAL A 102 -6.87 14.53 -3.01
CA VAL A 102 -7.79 15.52 -3.61
C VAL A 102 -7.53 16.91 -3.04
N GLY A 103 -7.32 17.00 -1.72
CA GLY A 103 -7.04 18.24 -1.01
C GLY A 103 -5.78 18.93 -1.53
N GLY A 104 -4.69 18.20 -1.78
CA GLY A 104 -3.49 18.78 -2.37
C GLY A 104 -3.73 19.42 -3.73
N ARG A 105 -4.58 18.81 -4.57
CA ARG A 105 -4.96 19.41 -5.87
C ARG A 105 -5.78 20.68 -5.70
N ILE A 106 -6.71 20.70 -4.74
CA ILE A 106 -7.57 21.87 -4.47
C ILE A 106 -6.75 23.03 -3.89
N LEU A 107 -5.79 22.74 -3.01
CA LEU A 107 -4.97 23.74 -2.32
C LEU A 107 -3.78 24.25 -3.15
N GLY A 108 -3.61 23.76 -4.38
CA GLY A 108 -2.51 24.17 -5.27
C GLY A 108 -1.16 23.50 -4.97
N ASP A 109 -1.13 22.47 -4.12
CA ASP A 109 0.06 21.65 -3.84
C ASP A 109 -0.21 20.14 -4.09
N PRO A 110 -0.33 19.74 -5.36
CA PRO A 110 -0.66 18.37 -5.74
C PRO A 110 0.47 17.38 -5.38
N LEU A 111 1.73 17.84 -5.30
CA LEU A 111 2.86 16.99 -4.99
C LEU A 111 2.84 16.56 -3.52
N THR A 112 2.59 17.51 -2.60
CA THR A 112 2.45 17.20 -1.18
C THR A 112 1.24 16.31 -0.92
N GLY A 113 0.09 16.62 -1.52
CA GLY A 113 -1.12 15.79 -1.39
C GLY A 113 -0.92 14.35 -1.87
N TYR A 114 -0.26 14.18 -3.02
CA TYR A 114 0.11 12.85 -3.53
C TYR A 114 1.09 12.12 -2.61
N THR A 115 2.10 12.81 -2.09
CA THR A 115 3.11 12.23 -1.19
C THR A 115 2.47 11.74 0.10
N LEU A 116 1.62 12.55 0.73
CA LEU A 116 0.89 12.17 1.94
C LEU A 116 -0.04 10.97 1.68
N SER A 117 -0.81 11.01 0.59
CA SER A 117 -1.68 9.90 0.19
C SER A 117 -0.89 8.59 0.03
N ARG A 118 0.29 8.66 -0.62
CA ARG A 118 1.18 7.50 -0.76
C ARG A 118 1.73 6.98 0.55
N VAL A 119 2.10 7.85 1.49
CA VAL A 119 2.58 7.43 2.81
C VAL A 119 1.48 6.67 3.56
N ILE A 120 0.25 7.19 3.54
CA ILE A 120 -0.89 6.55 4.20
C ILE A 120 -1.20 5.20 3.57
N MET A 121 -1.32 5.14 2.23
CA MET A 121 -1.57 3.88 1.52
C MET A 121 -0.42 2.88 1.69
N GLY A 122 0.83 3.36 1.75
CA GLY A 122 2.00 2.54 2.03
C GLY A 122 1.93 1.90 3.42
N ALA A 123 1.53 2.66 4.44
CA ALA A 123 1.35 2.15 5.79
C ALA A 123 0.25 1.05 5.83
N LEU A 124 -0.88 1.26 5.15
CA LEU A 124 -1.96 0.26 5.06
C LEU A 124 -1.55 -1.01 4.29
N GLN A 125 -0.59 -0.92 3.38
CA GLN A 125 -0.06 -2.05 2.59
C GLN A 125 1.18 -2.68 3.21
N SER A 126 1.30 -2.63 4.53
CA SER A 126 2.45 -3.15 5.26
C SER A 126 2.01 -3.90 6.52
N PRO A 127 2.92 -4.56 7.25
CA PRO A 127 2.61 -5.16 8.56
C PRO A 127 2.20 -4.14 9.63
N PHE A 128 2.38 -2.83 9.37
CA PHE A 128 2.15 -1.75 10.33
C PHE A 128 0.77 -1.78 11.01
N PRO A 129 -0.37 -1.98 10.32
CA PRO A 129 -1.68 -1.99 10.97
C PRO A 129 -1.80 -3.07 12.04
N LEU A 130 -1.24 -4.26 11.84
CA LEU A 130 -1.22 -5.30 12.86
C LEU A 130 -0.24 -4.99 13.99
N MET A 131 0.94 -4.46 13.66
CA MET A 131 1.94 -4.06 14.66
C MET A 131 1.39 -3.00 15.62
N LEU A 132 0.53 -2.10 15.12
CA LEU A 132 -0.15 -1.09 15.94
C LEU A 132 -1.32 -1.70 16.73
N MET A 133 -2.17 -2.48 16.06
CA MET A 133 -3.44 -2.93 16.63
C MET A 133 -3.29 -4.04 17.67
N ILE A 134 -2.34 -4.96 17.51
CA ILE A 134 -2.17 -6.07 18.46
C ILE A 134 -1.85 -5.56 19.86
N PRO A 135 -0.81 -4.71 20.08
CA PRO A 135 -0.52 -4.14 21.39
C PRO A 135 -1.68 -3.29 21.94
N ALA A 136 -2.31 -2.47 21.08
CA ALA A 136 -3.44 -1.64 21.48
C ALA A 136 -4.60 -2.48 22.04
N ARG A 137 -4.90 -3.62 21.42
CA ARG A 137 -5.93 -4.56 21.91
C ARG A 137 -5.51 -5.26 23.19
N MET A 138 -4.24 -5.64 23.35
CA MET A 138 -3.73 -6.22 24.59
C MET A 138 -3.84 -5.26 25.78
N LEU A 139 -3.65 -3.95 25.56
CA LEU A 139 -3.81 -2.93 26.59
C LEU A 139 -5.27 -2.64 26.91
N ALA A 140 -6.16 -2.66 25.92
CA ALA A 140 -7.58 -2.33 26.09
C ALA A 140 -8.43 -3.46 26.71
N VAL A 141 -7.91 -4.69 26.77
CA VAL A 141 -8.57 -5.86 27.40
C VAL A 141 -8.15 -6.03 28.86
N ARG A 142 -7.16 -5.27 29.34
CA ARG A 142 -6.86 -5.13 30.77
C ARG A 142 -7.83 -4.15 31.43
#